data_AF-A0AAU9L7A9-F1
#
_entry.id   AF-A0AAU9L7A9-F1
#
_cell.length_a   1.000
_cell.length_b   1.000
_cell.length_c   1.000
_cell.angle_alpha   90.00
_cell.angle_beta   90.00
_cell.angle_gamma   90.00
#
_symmetry.space_group_name_H-M   'P 1'
#
loop_
_entity.id
_entity.type
_entity.pdbx_description
1 polymer ?
#
loop_
_entity_poly.entity_id
_entity_poly.type
_entity_poly.pdbx_seq_one_letter_code
_entity_poly.pdbx_strand_id
1 'polypeptide(L)'
;MSLPTLRLGRYAFSLSHHGSRRRHIASIPSATGFSYPGARSLDQIVKLELLEKEETPEIRCIWEEFHAHKRDAVATTLDATEFHTLAKRATVAPYCIFPVYRQKGFFNMLCQYQQSCFLVTYLEAFKENPTAAPPCVAISLYDNLLREKELTLVRGDVINMLDKKETQVLLQQILLSYQQEELYNHVDTFNNRPDQFDFEAYRLLLKDMTEEGATTE
;
A
#
# COMPACT_ATOMS: atom_id res chain seq x y z
N MET A 1 -59.75 3.04 -18.48
CA MET A 1 -59.62 4.50 -18.56
C MET A 1 -58.12 4.79 -18.68
N SER A 2 -57.52 4.63 -19.86
CA SER A 2 -57.44 5.59 -20.97
C SER A 2 -56.58 6.82 -20.61
N LEU A 3 -55.36 6.84 -21.16
CA LEU A 3 -54.39 7.94 -21.21
C LEU A 3 -54.96 9.21 -21.85
N PRO A 4 -54.25 10.35 -21.76
CA PRO A 4 -53.53 10.73 -22.98
C PRO A 4 -52.10 11.27 -22.78
N THR A 5 -51.30 10.91 -23.77
CA THR A 5 -50.02 11.41 -24.24
C THR A 5 -50.08 12.86 -24.72
N LEU A 6 -48.96 13.60 -24.60
CA LEU A 6 -48.66 14.77 -25.42
C LEU A 6 -47.22 14.70 -25.94
N ARG A 7 -47.10 14.58 -27.27
CA ARG A 7 -45.90 14.73 -28.09
C ARG A 7 -45.68 16.21 -28.42
N LEU A 8 -44.42 16.64 -28.60
CA LEU A 8 -43.78 17.00 -29.88
C LEU A 8 -42.63 18.00 -29.67
N GLY A 9 -41.56 17.82 -30.45
CA GLY A 9 -40.50 18.82 -30.59
C GLY A 9 -39.23 18.27 -31.23
N ARG A 10 -39.31 17.87 -32.51
CA ARG A 10 -38.14 17.60 -33.36
C ARG A 10 -37.63 18.91 -33.94
N TYR A 11 -36.33 19.17 -33.84
CA TYR A 11 -35.60 19.95 -34.84
C TYR A 11 -34.25 19.27 -35.12
N ALA A 12 -34.01 19.02 -36.40
CA ALA A 12 -32.76 18.53 -36.96
C ALA A 12 -32.44 19.38 -38.19
N PHE A 13 -31.23 19.92 -38.26
CA PHE A 13 -30.45 20.41 -39.42
C PHE A 13 -29.08 20.81 -38.82
N SER A 14 -27.88 20.67 -39.39
CA SER A 14 -27.30 20.23 -40.66
C SER A 14 -25.78 20.10 -40.44
N LEU A 15 -25.08 19.28 -41.25
CA LEU A 15 -23.61 19.24 -41.42
C LEU A 15 -23.11 20.60 -42.00
N SER A 16 -21.85 21.08 -41.90
CA SER A 16 -20.59 20.42 -42.29
C SER A 16 -19.32 21.23 -41.93
N HIS A 17 -18.18 20.52 -41.88
CA HIS A 17 -16.80 20.86 -42.29
C HIS A 17 -15.78 21.64 -41.42
N HIS A 18 -14.69 20.91 -41.15
CA HIS A 18 -13.26 21.27 -41.13
C HIS A 18 -12.73 22.35 -40.17
N GLY A 19 -12.00 21.89 -39.15
CA GLY A 19 -11.09 22.70 -38.35
C GLY A 19 -10.15 21.79 -37.56
N SER A 20 -8.90 21.68 -38.02
CA SER A 20 -7.81 20.99 -37.33
C SER A 20 -7.68 21.53 -35.89
N ARG A 21 -7.93 20.68 -34.89
CA ARG A 21 -7.70 21.01 -33.47
C ARG A 21 -6.80 19.96 -32.84
N ARG A 22 -5.68 20.46 -32.31
CA ARG A 22 -4.70 19.78 -31.47
C ARG A 22 -5.38 18.78 -30.54
N ARG A 23 -4.91 17.53 -30.53
CA ARG A 23 -5.26 16.55 -29.50
C ARG A 23 -4.69 17.05 -28.18
N HIS A 24 -5.51 17.74 -27.39
CA HIS A 24 -5.27 17.81 -25.96
C HIS A 24 -5.44 16.40 -25.43
N ILE A 25 -4.39 15.84 -24.86
CA ILE A 25 -4.47 14.67 -23.99
C ILE A 25 -5.36 15.11 -22.84
N ALA A 26 -6.65 14.75 -22.91
CA ALA A 26 -7.53 14.88 -21.78
C ALA A 26 -6.98 13.96 -20.69
N SER A 27 -6.47 14.53 -19.62
CA SER A 27 -6.24 13.81 -18.38
C SER A 27 -7.57 13.20 -17.98
N ILE A 28 -7.65 11.87 -18.04
CA ILE A 28 -8.76 11.14 -17.45
C ILE A 28 -8.76 11.55 -15.97
N PRO A 29 -9.84 12.14 -15.43
CA PRO A 29 -9.89 12.42 -14.01
C PRO A 29 -9.73 11.08 -13.30
N SER A 30 -8.67 10.96 -12.50
CA SER A 30 -8.43 9.78 -11.68
C SER A 30 -9.61 9.64 -10.74
N ALA A 31 -10.57 8.79 -11.11
CA ALA A 31 -11.49 8.24 -10.16
C ALA A 31 -10.61 7.52 -9.13
N THR A 32 -10.55 8.09 -7.93
CA THR A 32 -10.03 7.46 -6.71
C THR A 32 -10.94 6.27 -6.40
N GLY A 33 -10.86 5.22 -7.23
CA GLY A 33 -11.63 4.00 -7.09
C GLY A 33 -10.92 3.03 -6.17
N PHE A 34 -10.73 3.42 -4.90
CA PHE A 34 -10.37 2.46 -3.86
C PHE A 34 -11.67 1.78 -3.42
N SER A 35 -12.03 0.68 -4.09
CA SER A 35 -13.12 -0.19 -3.66
C SER A 35 -12.47 -1.35 -2.93
N TYR A 36 -12.64 -1.42 -1.61
CA TYR A 36 -12.14 -2.56 -0.84
C TYR A 36 -12.95 -3.81 -1.29
N PRO A 37 -12.35 -4.73 -2.07
CA PRO A 37 -11.59 -5.85 -1.50
C PRO A 37 -10.42 -6.34 -2.38
N GLY A 38 -9.42 -5.48 -2.67
CA GLY A 38 -8.17 -5.94 -3.31
C GLY A 38 -7.23 -4.79 -3.70
N ALA A 39 -5.92 -5.05 -3.66
CA ALA A 39 -4.93 -4.19 -4.26
C ALA A 39 -5.13 -4.10 -5.78
N ARG A 40 -4.81 -2.95 -6.39
CA ARG A 40 -4.71 -2.85 -7.86
C ARG A 40 -3.67 -3.85 -8.34
N SER A 41 -3.90 -4.48 -9.49
CA SER A 41 -2.87 -5.32 -10.11
C SER A 41 -1.72 -4.45 -10.64
N LEU A 42 -0.53 -5.04 -10.76
CA LEU A 42 0.67 -4.29 -11.18
C LEU A 42 0.52 -3.66 -12.58
N ASP A 43 -0.17 -4.35 -13.50
CA ASP A 43 -0.46 -3.87 -14.87
C ASP A 43 -1.34 -2.61 -14.90
N GLN A 44 -2.11 -2.34 -13.84
CA GLN A 44 -2.88 -1.10 -13.70
C GLN A 44 -2.03 0.09 -13.24
N ILE A 45 -0.81 -0.17 -12.78
CA ILE A 45 0.10 0.83 -12.18
C ILE A 45 1.24 1.15 -13.15
N VAL A 46 1.80 0.13 -13.81
CA VAL A 46 2.95 0.23 -14.71
C VAL A 46 2.72 -0.62 -15.95
N LYS A 47 3.47 -0.33 -17.03
CA LYS A 47 3.52 -1.19 -18.20
C LYS A 47 4.49 -2.35 -17.93
N LEU A 48 3.97 -3.48 -17.46
CA LEU A 48 4.78 -4.63 -17.06
C LEU A 48 5.74 -5.10 -18.16
N GLU A 49 5.27 -5.16 -19.41
CA GLU A 49 6.09 -5.53 -20.58
C GLU A 49 7.31 -4.63 -20.83
N LEU A 50 7.28 -3.39 -20.33
CA LEU A 50 8.44 -2.49 -20.41
C LEU A 50 9.41 -2.78 -19.27
N LEU A 51 8.91 -2.99 -18.05
CA LEU A 51 9.76 -3.31 -16.90
C LEU A 51 10.49 -4.66 -17.08
N GLU A 52 9.84 -5.66 -17.67
CA GLU A 52 10.45 -6.97 -17.91
C GLU A 52 11.70 -6.90 -18.82
N LYS A 53 11.79 -5.85 -19.66
CA LYS A 53 12.93 -5.62 -20.56
C LYS A 53 14.12 -4.94 -19.89
N GLU A 54 13.91 -4.35 -18.72
CA GLU A 54 14.97 -3.65 -17.98
C GLU A 54 15.72 -4.62 -17.07
N GLU A 55 16.94 -4.24 -16.67
CA GLU A 55 17.73 -4.97 -15.68
C GLU A 55 17.23 -4.69 -14.26
N THR A 56 17.41 -5.64 -13.33
CA THR A 56 16.88 -5.55 -11.96
C THR A 56 17.21 -4.23 -11.23
N PRO A 57 18.45 -3.68 -11.30
CA PRO A 57 18.76 -2.38 -10.69
C PRO A 57 17.97 -1.21 -11.30
N GLU A 58 17.74 -1.26 -12.62
CA GLU A 58 16.99 -0.24 -13.33
C GLU A 58 15.49 -0.30 -12.99
N ILE A 59 14.93 -1.52 -12.87
CA ILE A 59 13.54 -1.72 -12.42
C ILE A 59 13.33 -1.10 -11.04
N ARG A 60 14.27 -1.28 -10.09
CA ARG A 60 14.22 -0.68 -8.76
C ARG A 60 14.18 0.86 -8.84
N CYS A 61 15.11 1.43 -9.61
CA CYS A 61 15.19 2.87 -9.84
C CYS A 61 13.87 3.43 -10.40
N ILE A 62 13.38 2.85 -11.50
CA ILE A 62 12.12 3.25 -12.14
C ILE A 62 10.95 3.18 -11.15
N TRP A 63 10.87 2.10 -10.36
CA TRP A 63 9.77 1.90 -9.42
C TRP A 63 9.74 2.96 -8.31
N GLU A 64 10.90 3.24 -7.71
CA GLU A 64 11.04 4.18 -6.60
C GLU A 64 10.85 5.63 -7.09
N GLU A 65 11.50 6.02 -8.19
CA GLU A 65 11.36 7.34 -8.79
C GLU A 65 9.92 7.63 -9.24
N PHE A 66 9.24 6.65 -9.84
CA PHE A 66 7.85 6.78 -10.25
C PHE A 66 6.92 7.12 -9.07
N HIS A 67 7.24 6.70 -7.85
CA HIS A 67 6.45 6.99 -6.65
C HIS A 67 7.00 8.15 -5.81
N ALA A 68 8.25 8.57 -6.01
CA ALA A 68 8.89 9.63 -5.25
C ALA A 68 8.08 10.94 -5.23
N HIS A 69 7.48 11.32 -6.36
CA HIS A 69 6.69 12.56 -6.48
C HIS A 69 5.20 12.41 -6.13
N LYS A 70 4.72 11.18 -5.86
CA LYS A 70 3.33 10.95 -5.47
C LYS A 70 3.17 11.25 -3.97
N ARG A 71 2.15 12.03 -3.61
CA ARG A 71 1.85 12.35 -2.20
C ARG A 71 1.17 11.21 -1.44
N ASP A 72 0.55 10.30 -2.18
CA ASP A 72 -0.35 9.25 -1.72
C ASP A 72 0.27 7.85 -1.86
N ALA A 73 1.57 7.77 -2.14
CA ALA A 73 2.25 6.50 -2.27
C ALA A 73 3.71 6.55 -1.79
N VAL A 74 4.14 5.44 -1.21
CA VAL A 74 5.54 5.08 -0.94
C VAL A 74 5.87 3.80 -1.69
N ALA A 75 7.13 3.62 -2.04
CA ALA A 75 7.60 2.46 -2.78
C ALA A 75 8.96 2.01 -2.27
N THR A 76 9.18 0.71 -2.31
CA THR A 76 10.48 0.06 -2.14
C THR A 76 10.44 -1.26 -2.90
N THR A 77 11.51 -2.03 -2.86
CA THR A 77 11.57 -3.36 -3.46
C THR A 77 12.30 -4.33 -2.54
N LEU A 78 11.93 -5.60 -2.64
CA LEU A 78 12.54 -6.70 -1.88
C LEU A 78 13.21 -7.65 -2.86
N ASP A 79 14.34 -8.22 -2.46
CA ASP A 79 14.87 -9.39 -3.15
C ASP A 79 14.01 -10.64 -2.89
N ALA A 80 14.31 -11.71 -3.61
CA ALA A 80 13.57 -12.95 -3.47
C ALA A 80 13.63 -13.53 -2.04
N THR A 81 14.78 -13.50 -1.37
CA THR A 81 14.95 -14.07 -0.03
C THR A 81 14.15 -13.29 1.00
N GLU A 82 14.20 -11.96 0.92
CA GLU A 82 13.44 -11.04 1.75
C GLU A 82 11.93 -11.27 1.59
N PHE A 83 11.44 -11.36 0.35
CA PHE A 83 10.02 -11.61 0.08
C PHE A 83 9.56 -12.96 0.63
N HIS A 84 10.29 -14.05 0.36
CA HIS A 84 9.91 -15.37 0.86
C HIS A 84 9.88 -15.41 2.39
N THR A 85 10.83 -14.76 3.05
CA THR A 85 10.88 -14.65 4.51
C THR A 85 9.66 -13.89 5.05
N LEU A 86 9.39 -12.71 4.49
CA LEU A 86 8.24 -11.88 4.83
C LEU A 86 6.93 -12.65 4.65
N ALA A 87 6.69 -13.23 3.47
CA ALA A 87 5.45 -13.92 3.14
C ALA A 87 5.22 -15.15 4.03
N LYS A 88 6.27 -15.96 4.27
CA LYS A 88 6.19 -17.12 5.17
C LYS A 88 5.81 -16.70 6.58
N ARG A 89 6.50 -15.70 7.12
CA ARG A 89 6.31 -15.24 8.50
C ARG A 89 4.97 -14.54 8.70
N ALA A 90 4.55 -13.70 7.75
CA ALA A 90 3.26 -13.00 7.78
C ALA A 90 2.06 -13.95 7.58
N THR A 91 2.25 -15.08 6.89
CA THR A 91 1.21 -16.12 6.81
C THR A 91 0.97 -16.81 8.15
N VAL A 92 2.04 -17.02 8.93
CA VAL A 92 1.96 -17.68 10.26
C VAL A 92 1.51 -16.70 11.34
N ALA A 93 1.98 -15.46 11.29
CA ALA A 93 1.73 -14.42 12.27
C ALA A 93 1.15 -13.18 11.55
N PRO A 94 -0.13 -13.19 11.17
CA PRO A 94 -0.70 -12.18 10.27
C PRO A 94 -0.98 -10.84 10.91
N TYR A 95 -1.02 -10.74 12.24
CA TYR A 95 -1.30 -9.48 12.93
C TYR A 95 -0.03 -8.87 13.54
N CYS A 96 0.07 -7.55 13.52
CA CYS A 96 1.11 -6.84 14.25
C CYS A 96 0.61 -5.45 14.65
N ILE A 97 1.27 -4.82 15.61
CA ILE A 97 0.88 -3.50 16.14
C ILE A 97 2.07 -2.55 15.98
N PHE A 98 1.85 -1.35 15.45
CA PHE A 98 2.93 -0.40 15.19
C PHE A 98 2.67 0.96 15.85
N PRO A 99 3.67 1.53 16.54
CA PRO A 99 3.60 2.90 17.06
C PRO A 99 3.85 3.91 15.93
N VAL A 100 2.96 4.89 15.78
CA VAL A 100 3.20 6.07 14.95
C VAL A 100 3.41 7.28 15.87
N TYR A 101 4.64 7.78 15.86
CA TYR A 101 5.06 8.88 16.74
C TYR A 101 4.68 10.25 16.16
N ARG A 102 4.14 11.11 17.01
CA ARG A 102 3.88 12.53 16.72
C ARG A 102 4.42 13.40 17.86
N GLN A 103 4.14 14.71 17.82
CA GLN A 103 4.69 15.67 18.78
C GLN A 103 4.48 15.30 20.27
N LYS A 104 3.40 14.59 20.61
CA LYS A 104 3.07 14.19 21.99
C LYS A 104 2.76 12.70 22.05
N GLY A 105 3.81 11.89 22.12
CA GLY A 105 3.70 10.43 22.24
C GLY A 105 3.45 9.75 20.90
N PHE A 106 2.76 8.62 20.95
CA PHE A 106 2.43 7.80 19.79
C PHE A 106 0.99 7.32 19.86
N PHE A 107 0.46 6.93 18.71
CA PHE A 107 -0.78 6.16 18.62
C PHE A 107 -0.47 4.84 17.92
N ASN A 108 -1.31 3.85 18.16
CA ASN A 108 -1.07 2.49 17.65
C ASN A 108 -1.90 2.21 16.41
N MET A 109 -1.25 1.55 15.47
CA MET A 109 -1.84 1.03 14.25
C MET A 109 -1.88 -0.49 14.33
N LEU A 110 -3.03 -1.09 14.02
CA LEU A 110 -3.15 -2.53 13.81
C LEU A 110 -2.85 -2.83 12.34
N CYS A 111 -1.87 -3.70 12.12
CA CYS A 111 -1.50 -4.22 10.82
C CYS A 111 -1.99 -5.66 10.67
N GLN A 112 -2.61 -5.98 9.54
CA GLN A 112 -3.08 -7.32 9.20
C GLN A 112 -2.59 -7.72 7.81
N TYR A 113 -1.94 -8.88 7.69
CA TYR A 113 -1.61 -9.51 6.43
C TYR A 113 -2.79 -10.33 5.89
N GLN A 114 -3.19 -10.08 4.64
CA GLN A 114 -4.26 -10.80 3.95
C GLN A 114 -4.01 -10.78 2.44
N GLN A 115 -4.15 -11.92 1.74
CA GLN A 115 -4.19 -11.99 0.26
C GLN A 115 -3.04 -11.21 -0.43
N SER A 116 -1.82 -11.30 0.11
CA SER A 116 -0.62 -10.60 -0.39
C SER A 116 -0.55 -9.09 -0.15
N CYS A 117 -1.38 -8.54 0.73
CA CYS A 117 -1.26 -7.16 1.20
C CYS A 117 -1.26 -7.05 2.73
N PHE A 118 -0.67 -5.96 3.24
CA PHE A 118 -0.87 -5.52 4.61
C PHE A 118 -1.87 -4.38 4.65
N LEU A 119 -2.83 -4.49 5.56
CA LEU A 119 -3.81 -3.46 5.84
C LEU A 119 -3.50 -2.87 7.19
N VAL A 120 -3.41 -1.55 7.23
CA VAL A 120 -3.08 -0.85 8.46
C VAL A 120 -4.23 0.05 8.85
N THR A 121 -4.78 -0.19 10.03
CA THR A 121 -5.97 0.48 10.56
C THR A 121 -5.67 1.09 11.92
N TYR A 122 -6.28 2.22 12.23
CA TYR A 122 -6.14 2.82 13.55
C TYR A 122 -6.71 1.91 14.65
N LEU A 123 -5.89 1.59 15.66
CA LEU A 123 -6.23 0.58 16.66
C LEU A 123 -7.48 0.94 17.47
N GLU A 124 -7.65 2.20 17.90
CA GLU A 124 -8.81 2.58 18.71
C GLU A 124 -10.11 2.50 17.89
N ALA A 125 -10.10 2.94 16.62
CA ALA A 125 -11.25 2.76 15.73
C ALA A 125 -11.58 1.28 15.51
N PHE A 126 -10.57 0.42 15.39
CA PHE A 126 -10.76 -1.02 15.28
C PHE A 126 -11.39 -1.62 16.56
N LYS A 127 -10.94 -1.19 17.74
CA LYS A 127 -11.51 -1.63 19.03
C LYS A 127 -12.96 -1.19 19.22
N GLU A 128 -13.32 -0.01 18.73
CA GLU A 128 -14.69 0.51 18.77
C GLU A 128 -15.62 -0.25 17.82
N ASN A 129 -15.23 -0.43 16.56
CA ASN A 129 -16.00 -1.20 15.58
C ASN A 129 -15.12 -1.76 14.45
N PRO A 130 -14.72 -3.04 14.52
CA PRO A 130 -13.87 -3.67 13.50
C PRO A 130 -14.44 -3.63 12.08
N THR A 131 -15.78 -3.68 11.94
CA THR A 131 -16.43 -3.72 10.62
C THR A 131 -16.52 -2.35 9.95
N ALA A 132 -16.37 -1.27 10.72
CA ALA A 132 -16.49 0.09 10.23
C ALA A 132 -15.14 0.83 10.21
N ALA A 133 -14.08 0.26 10.79
CA ALA A 133 -12.76 0.88 10.84
C ALA A 133 -12.08 0.83 9.45
N PRO A 134 -11.92 1.97 8.75
CA PRO A 134 -11.34 1.97 7.42
C PRO A 134 -9.82 1.81 7.49
N PRO A 135 -9.19 1.16 6.49
CA PRO A 135 -7.74 1.14 6.40
C PRO A 135 -7.20 2.56 6.19
N CYS A 136 -6.12 2.88 6.89
CA CYS A 136 -5.36 4.12 6.78
C CYS A 136 -4.24 4.00 5.75
N VAL A 137 -3.63 2.81 5.64
CA VAL A 137 -2.61 2.45 4.66
C VAL A 137 -2.88 1.05 4.13
N ALA A 138 -2.62 0.83 2.84
CA ALA A 138 -2.57 -0.50 2.24
C ALA A 138 -1.20 -0.73 1.59
N ILE A 139 -0.51 -1.81 1.96
CA ILE A 139 0.80 -2.17 1.41
C ILE A 139 0.63 -3.41 0.53
N SER A 140 0.91 -3.28 -0.74
CA SER A 140 0.79 -4.35 -1.74
C SER A 140 2.17 -4.91 -2.08
N LEU A 141 2.27 -6.24 -2.14
CA LEU A 141 3.46 -6.97 -2.58
C LEU A 141 3.21 -7.55 -3.98
N TYR A 142 4.00 -7.13 -4.97
CA TYR A 142 3.88 -7.59 -6.35
C TYR A 142 5.03 -8.55 -6.68
N ASP A 143 4.70 -9.83 -6.81
CA ASP A 143 5.62 -10.93 -7.09
C ASP A 143 5.77 -11.24 -8.59
N ASN A 144 5.17 -10.41 -9.46
CA ASN A 144 5.19 -10.59 -10.93
C ASN A 144 6.59 -10.79 -11.50
N LEU A 145 7.60 -10.14 -10.92
CA LEU A 145 9.00 -10.17 -11.36
C LEU A 145 9.89 -11.09 -10.50
N LEU A 146 9.31 -11.77 -9.50
CA LEU A 146 10.07 -12.54 -8.52
C LEU A 146 10.88 -13.68 -9.17
N ARG A 147 10.28 -14.41 -10.12
CA ARG A 147 10.91 -15.58 -10.74
C ARG A 147 12.04 -15.22 -11.71
N GLU A 148 11.84 -14.17 -12.51
CA GLU A 148 12.74 -13.83 -13.62
C GLU A 148 13.77 -12.77 -13.26
N LYS A 149 13.46 -11.89 -12.30
CA LYS A 149 14.31 -10.77 -11.88
C LYS A 149 14.76 -10.85 -10.42
N GLU A 150 14.32 -11.89 -9.69
CA GLU A 150 14.56 -12.06 -8.24
C GLU A 150 14.13 -10.82 -7.43
N LEU A 151 13.07 -10.14 -7.90
CA LEU A 151 12.64 -8.84 -7.38
C LEU A 151 11.13 -8.82 -7.13
N THR A 152 10.74 -8.35 -5.96
CA THR A 152 9.36 -8.01 -5.61
C THR A 152 9.22 -6.50 -5.51
N LEU A 153 8.17 -5.96 -6.12
CA LEU A 153 7.85 -4.54 -5.99
C LEU A 153 6.89 -4.32 -4.82
N VAL A 154 7.17 -3.34 -3.97
CA VAL A 154 6.34 -3.02 -2.80
C VAL A 154 5.81 -1.60 -2.93
N ARG A 155 4.51 -1.42 -2.69
CA ARG A 155 3.85 -0.10 -2.67
C ARG A 155 2.97 0.05 -1.44
N GLY A 156 3.16 1.12 -0.68
CA GLY A 156 2.22 1.58 0.33
C GLY A 156 1.35 2.71 -0.21
N ASP A 157 0.04 2.51 -0.32
CA ASP A 157 -0.93 3.55 -0.64
C ASP A 157 -1.39 4.26 0.64
N VAL A 158 -1.28 5.59 0.67
CA VAL A 158 -1.73 6.45 1.79
C VAL A 158 -3.20 6.79 1.59
N ILE A 159 -4.07 6.23 2.43
CA ILE A 159 -5.53 6.35 2.27
C ILE A 159 -6.07 7.48 3.15
N ASN A 160 -5.74 7.48 4.44
CA ASN A 160 -6.16 8.50 5.40
C ASN A 160 -5.25 8.50 6.63
N MET A 161 -5.47 9.46 7.53
CA MET A 161 -4.87 9.61 8.88
C MET A 161 -3.35 9.81 8.93
N LEU A 162 -2.59 9.03 8.16
CA LEU A 162 -1.15 9.09 8.01
C LEU A 162 -0.78 9.94 6.79
N ASP A 163 0.38 10.58 6.86
CA ASP A 163 1.01 11.18 5.68
C ASP A 163 2.03 10.23 5.02
N LYS A 164 2.64 10.68 3.91
CA LYS A 164 3.66 9.92 3.18
C LYS A 164 4.86 9.54 4.05
N LYS A 165 5.33 10.46 4.89
CA LYS A 165 6.53 10.25 5.71
C LYS A 165 6.25 9.25 6.82
N GLU A 166 5.12 9.40 7.51
CA GLU A 166 4.63 8.44 8.51
C GLU A 166 4.44 7.06 7.89
N THR A 167 3.89 7.00 6.68
CA THR A 167 3.69 5.74 5.94
C THR A 167 5.01 5.10 5.51
N GLN A 168 6.02 5.88 5.14
CA GLN A 168 7.35 5.36 4.80
C GLN A 168 8.04 4.73 6.00
N VAL A 169 8.00 5.39 7.16
CA VAL A 169 8.53 4.83 8.41
C VAL A 169 7.76 3.56 8.81
N LEU A 170 6.44 3.59 8.72
CA LEU A 170 5.59 2.43 9.01
C LEU A 170 5.90 1.24 8.08
N LEU A 171 6.11 1.48 6.77
CA LEU A 171 6.51 0.45 5.82
C LEU A 171 7.84 -0.18 6.23
N GLN A 172 8.85 0.64 6.56
CA GLN A 172 10.14 0.15 7.04
C GLN A 172 9.99 -0.69 8.31
N GLN A 173 9.22 -0.22 9.29
CA GLN A 173 8.95 -0.95 10.53
C GLN A 173 8.29 -2.31 10.30
N ILE A 174 7.33 -2.39 9.36
CA ILE A 174 6.67 -3.64 8.97
C ILE A 174 7.70 -4.60 8.37
N LEU A 175 8.49 -4.15 7.39
CA LEU A 175 9.50 -4.99 6.75
C LEU A 175 10.52 -5.51 7.77
N LEU A 176 11.09 -4.62 8.59
CA LEU A 176 12.01 -4.98 9.66
C LEU A 176 11.41 -6.00 10.63
N SER A 177 10.14 -5.82 11.03
CA SER A 177 9.49 -6.70 12.01
C SER A 177 9.30 -8.14 11.53
N TYR A 178 9.21 -8.35 10.22
CA TYR A 178 9.11 -9.68 9.64
C TYR A 178 10.46 -10.21 9.12
N GLN A 179 11.47 -9.35 8.91
CA GLN A 179 12.79 -9.76 8.44
C GLN A 179 13.75 -10.05 9.60
N GLN A 180 13.78 -9.20 10.62
CA GLN A 180 14.68 -9.34 11.76
C GLN A 180 14.12 -10.34 12.77
N GLU A 181 14.95 -11.30 13.18
CA GLU A 181 14.52 -12.40 14.06
C GLU A 181 14.05 -11.92 15.43
N GLU A 182 14.75 -10.95 16.02
CA GLU A 182 14.42 -10.39 17.33
C GLU A 182 13.05 -9.71 17.34
N LEU A 183 12.76 -8.88 16.32
CA LEU A 183 11.44 -8.27 16.16
C LEU A 183 10.37 -9.30 15.83
N TYR A 184 10.68 -10.26 14.95
CA TYR A 184 9.72 -11.29 14.57
C TYR A 184 9.28 -12.15 15.75
N ASN A 185 10.15 -12.42 16.72
CA ASN A 185 9.78 -13.13 17.94
C ASN A 185 8.65 -12.42 18.70
N HIS A 186 8.64 -11.08 18.71
CA HIS A 186 7.53 -10.31 19.28
C HIS A 186 6.26 -10.40 18.42
N VAL A 187 6.39 -10.37 17.09
CA VAL A 187 5.25 -10.55 16.16
C VAL A 187 4.63 -11.94 16.33
N ASP A 188 5.44 -12.99 16.37
CA ASP A 188 4.99 -14.36 16.64
C ASP A 188 4.29 -14.45 18.00
N THR A 189 4.89 -13.88 19.05
CA THR A 189 4.30 -13.85 20.40
C THR A 189 2.96 -13.15 20.40
N PHE A 190 2.82 -12.01 19.72
CA PHE A 190 1.54 -11.30 19.60
C PHE A 190 0.43 -12.16 18.98
N ASN A 191 0.75 -13.00 17.99
CA ASN A 191 -0.24 -13.84 17.30
C ASN A 191 -0.53 -15.15 18.05
N ASN A 192 0.51 -15.80 18.57
CA ASN A 192 0.42 -17.19 19.02
C ASN A 192 0.41 -17.33 20.55
N ARG A 193 0.90 -16.31 21.28
CA ARG A 193 1.03 -16.28 22.75
C ARG A 193 0.74 -14.86 23.28
N PRO A 194 -0.45 -14.28 23.00
CA PRO A 194 -0.73 -12.87 23.28
C PRO A 194 -0.65 -12.49 24.77
N ASP A 195 -0.81 -13.46 25.67
CA ASP A 195 -0.63 -13.31 27.12
C ASP A 195 0.83 -13.03 27.53
N GLN A 196 1.80 -13.37 26.67
CA GLN A 196 3.24 -13.15 26.87
C GLN A 196 3.74 -11.92 26.10
N PHE A 197 2.88 -11.23 25.35
CA PHE A 197 3.29 -10.10 24.53
C PHE A 197 3.55 -8.85 25.37
N ASP A 198 4.81 -8.41 25.39
CA ASP A 198 5.21 -7.12 25.94
C ASP A 198 5.31 -6.07 24.83
N PHE A 199 4.31 -5.19 24.80
CA PHE A 199 4.26 -4.11 23.82
C PHE A 199 5.39 -3.08 24.01
N GLU A 200 5.75 -2.73 25.24
CA GLU A 200 6.75 -1.69 25.49
C GLU A 200 8.15 -2.18 25.11
N ALA A 201 8.49 -3.43 25.42
CA ALA A 201 9.75 -4.05 25.00
C ALA A 201 9.86 -4.08 23.47
N TYR A 202 8.81 -4.55 22.78
CA TYR A 202 8.76 -4.56 21.31
C TYR A 202 8.89 -3.15 20.72
N ARG A 203 8.15 -2.18 21.28
CA ARG A 203 8.11 -0.80 20.80
C ARG A 203 9.47 -0.12 20.89
N LEU A 204 10.22 -0.36 21.97
CA LEU A 204 11.56 0.19 22.15
C LEU A 204 12.57 -0.46 21.21
N LEU A 205 12.58 -1.79 21.11
CA LEU A 205 13.46 -2.51 20.17
C LEU A 205 13.21 -2.07 18.72
N LEU A 206 11.94 -1.98 18.31
CA LEU A 206 11.56 -1.52 16.97
C LEU A 206 12.07 -0.10 16.70
N LYS A 207 11.96 0.79 17.68
CA LYS A 207 12.43 2.17 17.55
C LYS A 207 13.94 2.22 17.34
N ASP A 208 14.70 1.51 18.18
CA ASP A 208 16.16 1.49 18.11
C ASP A 208 16.64 0.96 16.74
N MET A 209 16.09 -0.18 16.28
CA MET A 209 16.46 -0.76 14.98
C MET A 209 16.06 0.12 13.78
N THR A 210 14.94 0.86 13.88
CA THR A 210 14.51 1.77 12.80
C THR A 210 15.45 2.98 12.70
N GLU A 211 15.93 3.49 13.84
CA GLU A 211 16.87 4.63 13.90
C GLU A 211 18.29 4.26 13.45
N GLU A 212 18.76 3.04 13.75
CA GLU A 212 20.03 2.50 13.24
C GLU A 212 20.03 2.33 11.72
N GLY A 213 18.93 1.83 11.14
CA GLY A 213 18.78 1.73 9.68
C GLY A 213 18.80 3.08 8.97
N ALA A 214 18.29 4.14 9.62
CA ALA A 214 18.22 5.48 9.04
C ALA A 214 19.56 6.26 9.06
N THR A 215 20.57 5.79 9.79
CA THR A 215 21.90 6.42 9.85
C THR A 215 22.91 5.83 8.85
N THR A 216 22.51 4.79 8.09
CA THR A 216 23.40 4.04 7.18
C THR A 216 23.13 4.34 5.68
N GLU A 217 22.16 5.22 5.36
CA GLU A 217 21.90 5.76 4.02
C GLU A 217 22.39 7.22 3.88
#